data_AF-A0A9D1AIB8-F1
#
_entry.id   AF-A0A9D1AIB8-F1
#
_cell.length_a   1.000
_cell.length_b   1.000
_cell.length_c   1.000
_cell.angle_alpha   90.00
_cell.angle_beta   90.00
_cell.angle_gamma   90.00
#
_symmetry.space_group_name_H-M   'P 1'
#
loop_
_entity.id
_entity.type
_entity.pdbx_description
1 polymer ?
#
loop_
_entity_poly.entity_id
_entity_poly.type
_entity_poly.pdbx_seq_one_letter_code
_entity_poly.pdbx_strand_id
1 'polypeptide(L)'
;TVSPTREEYVQFSDSYYNASQVVVARGDDTTFDSCTTAEEVEEVLKGLGSDVTIGCQTGTTGQFYVDGDEGLGFEGLTAQSRGYQNASLAMQDLINGNINYVIVDIAPAEKITEAINAVA
;
A
#
# COMPACT_ATOMS: atom_id res chain seq x y z
N THR A 1 14.17 -20.62 -24.38
CA THR A 1 15.29 -19.80 -24.87
C THR A 1 15.34 -18.54 -24.05
N VAL A 2 16.25 -18.51 -23.09
CA VAL A 2 16.40 -17.46 -22.07
C VAL A 2 17.28 -16.35 -22.65
N SER A 3 16.79 -15.12 -22.63
CA SER A 3 17.55 -13.96 -23.08
C SER A 3 18.47 -13.44 -21.96
N PRO A 4 19.78 -13.26 -22.21
CA PRO A 4 20.80 -13.06 -21.18
C PRO A 4 21.12 -11.57 -20.91
N THR A 5 20.24 -10.80 -20.25
CA THR A 5 20.56 -9.39 -19.92
C THR A 5 19.82 -8.80 -18.71
N ARG A 6 19.70 -9.50 -17.57
CA ARG A 6 19.23 -8.88 -16.31
C ARG A 6 19.91 -9.37 -15.02
N GLU A 7 21.08 -10.02 -15.11
CA GLU A 7 21.77 -10.60 -13.94
C GLU A 7 23.03 -9.85 -13.48
N GLU A 8 23.28 -8.65 -14.00
CA GLU A 8 24.34 -7.77 -13.49
C GLU A 8 23.70 -6.44 -13.07
N TYR A 9 24.05 -5.93 -11.89
CA TYR A 9 23.69 -4.63 -11.28
C TYR A 9 22.70 -4.57 -10.11
N VAL A 10 22.44 -5.65 -9.38
CA VAL A 10 22.03 -5.48 -7.97
C VAL A 10 22.55 -6.63 -7.13
N GLN A 11 23.66 -6.36 -6.43
CA GLN A 11 24.02 -7.10 -5.25
C GLN A 11 22.93 -6.79 -4.21
N PHE A 12 21.90 -7.63 -4.11
CA PHE A 12 20.94 -7.54 -3.01
C PHE A 12 21.74 -7.82 -1.73
N SER A 13 22.13 -6.75 -1.03
CA SER A 13 22.55 -6.87 0.37
C SER A 13 21.42 -7.53 1.15
N ASP A 14 21.72 -8.38 2.13
CA ASP A 14 20.78 -8.78 3.17
C ASP A 14 19.89 -7.59 3.51
N SER A 15 18.56 -7.74 3.38
CA SER A 15 17.61 -6.62 3.36
C SER A 15 17.88 -5.67 4.54
N TYR A 16 18.62 -4.58 4.28
CA TYR A 16 19.05 -3.65 5.32
C TYR A 16 17.89 -2.73 5.75
N TYR A 17 16.70 -2.97 5.21
CA TYR A 17 15.44 -2.32 5.51
C TYR A 17 14.31 -3.20 4.97
N ASN A 18 13.34 -3.60 5.81
CA ASN A 18 12.13 -4.26 5.33
C ASN A 18 11.28 -3.16 4.65
N ALA A 19 11.30 -3.07 3.33
CA ALA A 19 10.44 -2.18 2.56
C ALA A 19 9.00 -2.74 2.62
N SER A 20 8.42 -2.71 3.81
CA SER A 20 7.07 -3.19 4.07
C SER A 20 6.08 -2.12 3.64
N GLN A 21 5.17 -2.49 2.73
CA GLN A 21 3.95 -1.72 2.52
C GLN A 21 3.10 -1.84 3.77
N VAL A 22 2.48 -0.74 4.19
CA VAL A 22 1.49 -0.74 5.26
C VAL A 22 0.15 -0.29 4.72
N VAL A 23 -0.90 -0.87 5.27
CA VAL A 23 -2.28 -0.41 5.05
C VAL A 23 -2.62 0.55 6.18
N VAL A 24 -3.06 1.74 5.82
CA VAL A 24 -3.58 2.73 6.77
C VAL A 24 -5.08 2.82 6.59
N ALA A 25 -5.78 2.56 7.69
CA ALA A 25 -7.22 2.70 7.82
C ALA A 25 -7.54 3.84 8.77
N ARG A 26 -8.80 4.27 8.79
CA ARG A 26 -9.26 5.23 9.80
C ARG A 26 -9.33 4.55 11.17
N GLY A 27 -9.15 5.32 12.24
CA GLY A 27 -9.14 4.78 13.61
C GLY A 27 -10.49 4.23 14.09
N ASP A 28 -11.59 4.49 13.37
CA ASP A 28 -12.91 3.91 13.61
C ASP A 28 -13.18 2.63 12.79
N ASP A 29 -12.24 2.22 11.93
CA ASP A 29 -12.34 1.02 11.11
C ASP A 29 -11.73 -0.19 11.83
N THR A 30 -12.57 -1.17 12.16
CA THR A 30 -12.18 -2.41 12.86
C THR A 30 -11.90 -3.58 11.91
N THR A 31 -11.88 -3.35 10.59
CA THR A 31 -11.74 -4.40 9.56
C THR A 31 -10.44 -5.19 9.72
N PHE A 32 -9.37 -4.52 10.15
CA PHE A 32 -8.05 -5.14 10.33
C PHE A 32 -7.71 -5.48 11.78
N ASP A 33 -8.58 -5.19 12.77
CA ASP A 33 -8.30 -5.41 14.20
C ASP A 33 -8.03 -6.88 14.55
N SER A 34 -8.63 -7.79 13.78
CA SER A 34 -8.45 -9.24 13.96
C SER A 34 -7.24 -9.79 13.19
N CYS A 35 -6.59 -8.98 12.34
CA CYS A 35 -5.45 -9.41 11.56
C CYS A 35 -4.18 -9.34 12.42
N THR A 36 -3.49 -10.47 12.54
CA THR A 36 -2.21 -10.61 13.25
C THR A 36 -1.05 -10.94 12.31
N THR A 37 -1.36 -11.40 11.10
CA THR A 37 -0.38 -11.73 10.07
C THR A 37 -0.61 -10.94 8.79
N ALA A 38 0.42 -10.85 7.94
CA ALA A 38 0.31 -10.21 6.63
C ALA A 38 -0.66 -10.96 5.69
N GLU A 39 -0.76 -12.27 5.83
CA GLU A 39 -1.65 -13.13 5.05
C GLU A 39 -3.13 -12.81 5.34
N GLU A 40 -3.50 -12.61 6.60
CA GLU A 40 -4.86 -12.22 6.98
C GLU A 40 -5.23 -10.84 6.42
N VAL A 41 -4.30 -9.88 6.46
CA VAL A 41 -4.49 -8.56 5.85
C VAL A 41 -4.69 -8.71 4.33
N GLU A 42 -3.89 -9.55 3.68
CA GLU A 42 -4.02 -9.80 2.24
C GLU A 42 -5.36 -10.46 1.88
N GLU A 43 -5.84 -11.42 2.66
CA GLU A 43 -7.15 -12.03 2.46
C GLU A 43 -8.28 -11.00 2.58
N VAL A 44 -8.20 -10.12 3.59
CA VAL A 44 -9.13 -9.00 3.75
C VAL A 44 -9.08 -8.08 2.54
N LEU A 45 -7.89 -7.66 2.11
CA LEU A 45 -7.70 -6.78 0.95
C LEU A 45 -8.24 -7.39 -0.35
N LYS A 46 -8.03 -8.69 -0.58
CA LYS A 46 -8.57 -9.42 -1.72
C LYS A 46 -10.09 -9.57 -1.66
N GLY A 47 -10.65 -9.62 -0.45
CA GLY A 47 -12.09 -9.66 -0.21
C GLY A 47 -12.79 -8.30 -0.38
N LEU A 48 -12.06 -7.20 -0.50
CA LEU A 48 -12.64 -5.87 -0.69
C LEU A 48 -13.34 -5.77 -2.05
N GLY A 49 -14.54 -5.19 -2.05
CA GLY A 49 -15.30 -4.93 -3.27
C GLY A 49 -14.79 -3.74 -4.07
N SER A 50 -15.34 -3.54 -5.26
CA SER A 50 -15.02 -2.41 -6.13
C SER A 50 -15.61 -1.07 -5.66
N ASP A 51 -16.46 -1.10 -4.63
CA ASP A 51 -16.92 0.07 -3.89
C ASP A 51 -15.84 0.66 -2.97
N VAL A 52 -14.78 -0.12 -2.70
CA VAL A 52 -13.67 0.30 -1.86
C VAL A 52 -12.61 0.99 -2.70
N THR A 53 -12.18 2.17 -2.27
CA THR A 53 -11.09 2.92 -2.91
C THR A 53 -9.85 2.95 -2.01
N ILE A 54 -8.71 2.53 -2.55
CA ILE A 54 -7.42 2.50 -1.88
C ILE A 54 -6.52 3.58 -2.48
N GLY A 55 -6.12 4.54 -1.66
CA GLY A 55 -5.16 5.57 -2.02
C GLY A 55 -3.73 5.05 -2.00
N CYS A 56 -2.92 5.44 -2.98
CA CYS A 56 -1.51 5.09 -3.06
C CYS A 56 -0.73 6.22 -3.72
N GLN A 57 0.58 6.30 -3.51
CA GLN A 57 1.41 7.22 -4.27
C GLN A 57 1.59 6.69 -5.70
N THR A 58 1.35 7.53 -6.71
CA THR A 58 1.47 7.12 -8.12
C THR A 58 2.88 6.66 -8.45
N GLY A 59 3.00 5.53 -9.15
CA GLY A 59 4.27 4.94 -9.58
C GLY A 59 5.04 4.22 -8.47
N THR A 60 4.38 3.87 -7.36
CA THR A 60 4.97 3.08 -6.27
C THR A 60 4.45 1.65 -6.28
N THR A 61 5.15 0.75 -5.58
CA THR A 61 4.75 -0.65 -5.39
C THR A 61 3.33 -0.78 -4.84
N GLY A 62 2.91 0.12 -3.94
CA GLY A 62 1.54 0.15 -3.42
C GLY A 62 0.48 0.35 -4.50
N GLN A 63 0.76 1.16 -5.52
CA GLN A 63 -0.16 1.31 -6.67
C GLN A 63 -0.23 0.01 -7.47
N PHE A 64 0.93 -0.54 -7.86
CA PHE A 64 1.00 -1.76 -8.66
C PHE A 64 0.38 -2.97 -7.95
N TYR A 65 0.42 -2.99 -6.61
CA TYR A 65 -0.23 -4.02 -5.81
C TYR A 65 -1.76 -3.99 -5.95
N VAL A 66 -2.36 -2.80 -5.95
CA VAL A 66 -3.82 -2.64 -6.10
C VAL A 66 -4.25 -2.82 -7.55
N ASP A 67 -3.53 -2.19 -8.49
CA ASP A 67 -3.86 -2.25 -9.93
C ASP A 67 -3.55 -3.62 -10.54
N GLY A 68 -2.63 -4.37 -9.94
CA GLY A 68 -2.05 -5.58 -10.51
C GLY A 68 -0.88 -5.25 -11.44
N ASP A 69 0.16 -6.07 -11.38
CA ASP A 69 1.33 -5.97 -12.25
C ASP A 69 1.94 -7.37 -12.41
N GLU A 70 1.79 -7.95 -13.61
CA GLU A 70 2.33 -9.28 -13.93
C GLU A 70 3.88 -9.32 -13.84
N GLY A 71 4.55 -8.19 -14.07
CA GLY A 71 6.00 -8.07 -13.99
C GLY A 71 6.52 -8.14 -12.56
N LEU A 72 5.71 -7.73 -11.59
CA LEU A 72 5.98 -7.83 -10.15
C LEU A 72 5.30 -9.05 -9.50
N GLY A 73 4.40 -9.73 -10.22
CA GLY A 73 3.66 -10.89 -9.72
C GLY A 73 2.44 -10.53 -8.86
N PHE A 74 1.89 -9.33 -9.02
CA PHE A 74 0.68 -8.89 -8.31
C PHE A 74 -0.55 -9.19 -9.16
N GLU A 75 -1.48 -10.00 -8.64
CA GLU A 75 -2.77 -10.26 -9.30
C GLU A 75 -3.66 -9.02 -9.40
N GLY A 76 -3.43 -8.02 -8.53
CA GLY A 76 -4.31 -6.88 -8.36
C GLY A 76 -5.47 -7.18 -7.42
N LEU A 77 -6.07 -6.12 -6.89
CA LEU A 77 -7.24 -6.20 -6.01
C LEU A 77 -8.50 -5.84 -6.78
N THR A 78 -9.67 -6.27 -6.28
CA THR A 78 -10.96 -5.84 -6.83
C THR A 78 -11.27 -4.37 -6.46
N ALA A 79 -10.70 -3.90 -5.35
CA ALA A 79 -10.76 -2.51 -4.91
C ALA A 79 -10.17 -1.56 -5.96
N GLN A 80 -10.69 -0.34 -6.00
CA GLN A 80 -10.22 0.69 -6.91
C GLN A 80 -8.95 1.35 -6.36
N SER A 81 -7.90 1.50 -7.17
CA SER A 81 -6.76 2.31 -6.78
C SER A 81 -7.03 3.80 -7.06
N ARG A 82 -6.46 4.66 -6.21
CA ARG A 82 -6.41 6.10 -6.43
C ARG A 82 -5.00 6.61 -6.23
N GLY A 83 -4.38 7.05 -7.32
CA GLY A 83 -3.04 7.60 -7.33
C GLY A 83 -2.99 9.03 -6.79
N TYR A 84 -2.04 9.30 -5.90
CA TYR A 84 -1.73 10.62 -5.36
C TYR A 84 -0.28 11.00 -5.66
N GLN A 85 -0.01 12.32 -5.72
CA GLN A 85 1.37 12.81 -5.88
C GLN A 85 2.26 12.48 -4.67
N ASN A 86 1.67 12.36 -3.49
CA ASN A 86 2.34 11.97 -2.26
C ASN A 86 1.36 11.31 -1.29
N ALA A 87 1.89 10.53 -0.35
CA ALA A 87 1.09 9.85 0.65
C ALA A 87 0.34 10.81 1.60
N SER A 88 0.82 12.04 1.80
CA SER A 88 0.12 13.02 2.67
C SER A 88 -1.23 13.44 2.10
N LEU A 89 -1.35 13.56 0.78
CA LEU A 89 -2.63 13.82 0.12
C LEU A 89 -3.57 12.62 0.22
N ALA A 90 -3.03 11.40 0.11
CA ALA A 90 -3.81 10.18 0.30
C ALA A 90 -4.37 10.10 1.73
N MET A 91 -3.54 10.34 2.76
CA MET A 91 -4.00 10.37 4.16
C MET A 91 -5.04 11.45 4.43
N GLN A 92 -4.91 12.64 3.80
CA GLN A 92 -5.93 13.68 3.92
C GLN A 92 -7.27 13.24 3.32
N ASP A 93 -7.25 12.59 2.15
CA ASP A 93 -8.46 12.07 1.52
C ASP A 93 -9.09 10.94 2.34
N LEU A 94 -8.28 10.11 3.01
CA LEU A 94 -8.72 9.08 3.94
C LEU A 94 -9.46 9.69 5.13
N ILE A 95 -8.90 10.72 5.76
CA ILE A 95 -9.51 11.44 6.89
C ILE A 95 -10.82 12.12 6.46
N ASN A 96 -10.85 12.67 5.24
CA ASN A 96 -12.06 13.26 4.67
C ASN A 96 -13.13 12.22 4.29
N GLY A 97 -12.80 10.92 4.28
CA GLY A 97 -13.72 9.85 3.88
C GLY A 97 -13.96 9.75 2.37
N ASN A 98 -13.07 10.33 1.56
CA ASN A 98 -13.13 10.25 0.10
C ASN A 98 -12.57 8.92 -0.44
N ILE A 99 -11.75 8.25 0.38
CA ILE A 99 -11.20 6.92 0.16
C ILE A 99 -11.31 6.09 1.44
N ASN A 100 -11.18 4.78 1.32
CA ASN A 100 -11.36 3.85 2.43
C ASN A 100 -10.04 3.49 3.11
N TYR A 101 -8.98 3.29 2.32
CA TYR A 101 -7.67 2.84 2.80
C TYR A 101 -6.54 3.58 2.08
N VAL A 102 -5.34 3.57 2.66
CA VAL A 102 -4.12 4.03 2.00
C VAL A 102 -3.05 2.95 2.08
N ILE A 103 -2.43 2.60 0.95
CA ILE A 103 -1.25 1.72 0.90
C ILE A 103 -0.03 2.56 0.57
N VAL A 104 0.96 2.50 1.44
CA VAL A 104 2.20 3.28 1.34
C VAL A 104 3.33 2.55 2.08
N ASP A 105 4.58 2.84 1.71
CA ASP A 105 5.75 2.38 2.47
C ASP A 105 5.70 2.83 3.94
N ILE A 106 6.13 1.96 4.86
CA ILE A 106 6.12 2.23 6.31
C ILE A 106 6.85 3.53 6.70
N ALA A 107 7.97 3.86 6.05
CA ALA A 107 8.79 5.01 6.41
C ALA A 107 8.05 6.36 6.25
N PRO A 108 7.47 6.69 5.08
CA PRO A 108 6.62 7.87 4.95
C PRO A 108 5.30 7.72 5.72
N ALA A 109 4.74 6.51 5.86
CA ALA A 109 3.48 6.30 6.58
C ALA A 109 3.58 6.75 8.05
N GLU A 110 4.60 6.29 8.77
CA GLU A 110 4.84 6.64 10.18
C GLU A 110 5.01 8.16 10.32
N LYS A 111 5.85 8.77 9.48
CA LYS A 111 6.10 10.21 9.54
C LYS A 111 4.86 11.05 9.28
N ILE A 112 4.04 10.65 8.33
CA ILE A 112 2.80 11.36 7.98
C ILE A 112 1.76 11.16 9.07
N THR A 113 1.63 9.94 9.60
CA THR A 113 0.68 9.61 10.68
C THR A 113 1.03 10.37 11.95
N GLU A 114 2.31 10.40 12.34
CA GLU A 114 2.82 11.22 13.45
C GLU A 114 2.47 12.70 13.24
N ALA A 115 2.75 13.24 12.05
CA ALA A 115 2.51 14.65 11.75
C ALA A 115 1.02 15.01 11.75
N ILE A 116 0.15 14.13 11.25
CA ILE A 116 -1.30 14.32 11.24
C ILE A 116 -1.86 14.27 12.66
N ASN A 117 -1.50 13.23 13.43
CA ASN A 117 -1.97 13.07 14.80
C ASN A 117 -1.46 14.15 15.76
N ALA A 118 -0.33 14.79 15.45
CA ALA A 118 0.17 15.93 16.23
C ALA A 118 -0.62 17.24 15.97
N VAL A 119 -1.39 17.31 14.88
CA VAL A 119 -2.13 18.51 14.45
C VAL A 119 -3.66 18.34 14.61
N ALA A 120 -4.14 17.09 14.72
CA ALA A 120 -5.53 16.74 15.06
C ALA A 120 -5.84 17.00 16.54
#